data_AF-A0A381KLN0-F1
#
_entry.id   AF-A0A381KLN0-F1
#
_cell.length_a   1.000
_cell.length_b   1.000
_cell.length_c   1.000
_cell.angle_alpha   90.00
_cell.angle_beta   90.00
_cell.angle_gamma   90.00
#
_symmetry.space_group_name_H-M   'P 1'
#
loop_
_entity.id
_entity.type
_entity.pdbx_description
1 polymer ?
#
loop_
_entity_poly.entity_id
_entity_poly.type
_entity_poly.pdbx_seq_one_letter_code
_entity_poly.pdbx_strand_id
1 'polypeptide(L)'
;MIKEAAIDLPNLQDQDFDNPLGKSTGAASIFGASGGVLEAALRTSYEKITNKTLDNVNFTNVRGLKGIREASIDVDGTTVNVCIVNTLKNARKIMDKVRSGECKYHIIEVMACPGGCVGGAGQPYHHGNTEIVDRRANALYEIDRNKAIRKSHENPDLQAIYKDFFGEPNSDVAHKYLHTHYFDKSCVYGECPQECACEEAK
;
A
#
# COMPACT_ATOMS: atom_id res chain seq x y z
N MET A 1 10.20 -19.44 17.66
CA MET A 1 8.94 -19.31 18.41
C MET A 1 7.96 -20.46 18.18
N ILE A 2 7.13 -20.49 17.12
CA ILE A 2 6.06 -21.51 16.96
C ILE A 2 6.59 -22.95 17.04
N LYS A 3 7.66 -23.26 16.28
CA LYS A 3 8.32 -24.57 16.31
C LYS A 3 8.96 -24.89 17.66
N GLU A 4 9.55 -23.89 18.33
CA GLU A 4 10.18 -24.07 19.65
C GLU A 4 9.15 -24.38 20.74
N ALA A 5 7.95 -23.82 20.62
CA ALA A 5 6.81 -24.11 21.49
C ALA A 5 6.06 -25.40 21.08
N ALA A 6 6.54 -26.13 20.07
CA ALA A 6 5.90 -27.34 19.53
C ALA A 6 4.42 -27.15 19.13
N ILE A 7 4.06 -25.95 18.66
CA ILE A 7 2.70 -25.65 18.20
C ILE A 7 2.53 -26.14 16.76
N ASP A 8 1.54 -27.01 16.55
CA ASP A 8 1.17 -27.56 15.24
C ASP A 8 0.18 -26.64 14.51
N LEU A 9 0.72 -25.57 13.90
CA LEU A 9 -0.09 -24.53 13.27
C LEU A 9 -1.07 -25.06 12.19
N PRO A 10 -0.70 -25.99 11.27
CA PRO A 10 -1.61 -26.51 10.25
C PRO A 10 -2.86 -27.24 10.78
N ASN A 11 -2.80 -27.79 12.01
CA ASN A 11 -3.90 -28.56 12.60
C ASN A 11 -4.61 -27.81 13.74
N LEU A 12 -4.26 -26.53 13.96
CA LEU A 12 -4.93 -25.69 14.94
C LEU A 12 -6.34 -25.33 14.45
N GLN A 13 -7.28 -25.19 15.38
CA GLN A 13 -8.61 -24.68 15.04
C GLN A 13 -8.54 -23.21 14.66
N ASP A 14 -9.22 -22.83 13.59
CA ASP A 14 -9.36 -21.43 13.18
C ASP A 14 -10.05 -20.61 14.29
N GLN A 15 -9.55 -19.40 14.52
CA GLN A 15 -10.13 -18.43 15.44
C GLN A 15 -10.15 -17.05 14.79
N ASP A 16 -11.13 -16.25 15.18
CA ASP A 16 -11.22 -14.86 14.75
C ASP A 16 -10.19 -13.98 15.49
N PHE A 17 -9.78 -12.90 14.83
CA PHE A 17 -8.98 -11.85 15.46
C PHE A 17 -9.81 -11.02 16.44
N ASP A 18 -9.12 -10.35 17.37
CA ASP A 18 -9.76 -9.53 18.40
C ASP A 18 -10.49 -8.29 17.83
N ASN A 19 -11.67 -7.99 18.36
CA ASN A 19 -12.40 -6.75 18.09
C ASN A 19 -11.89 -5.63 19.02
N PRO A 20 -11.70 -4.36 18.56
CA PRO A 20 -12.18 -3.79 17.28
C PRO A 20 -11.17 -3.70 16.13
N LEU A 21 -9.93 -4.16 16.31
CA LEU A 21 -8.86 -3.96 15.31
C LEU A 21 -8.56 -5.21 14.46
N GLY A 22 -9.34 -6.28 14.63
CA GLY A 22 -9.14 -7.55 13.93
C GLY A 22 -9.80 -7.65 12.55
N LYS A 23 -10.79 -6.80 12.23
CA LYS A 23 -11.44 -6.84 10.92
C LYS A 23 -10.62 -6.13 9.86
N SER A 24 -10.41 -6.83 8.74
CA SER A 24 -9.68 -6.34 7.57
C SER A 24 -10.48 -6.55 6.29
N THR A 25 -10.21 -5.70 5.29
CA THR A 25 -10.85 -5.71 3.97
C THR A 25 -9.95 -6.35 2.91
N GLY A 26 -10.51 -6.63 1.74
CA GLY A 26 -9.74 -7.10 0.59
C GLY A 26 -8.66 -6.09 0.14
N ALA A 27 -8.99 -4.78 0.16
CA ALA A 27 -8.03 -3.71 -0.12
C ALA A 27 -6.84 -3.71 0.86
N ALA A 28 -7.08 -3.93 2.16
CA ALA A 28 -5.99 -4.03 3.13
C ALA A 28 -5.16 -5.32 2.93
N SER A 29 -5.80 -6.41 2.51
CA SER A 29 -5.13 -7.71 2.32
C SER A 29 -4.06 -7.69 1.22
N ILE A 30 -4.24 -6.86 0.18
CA ILE A 30 -3.30 -6.80 -0.96
C ILE A 30 -2.09 -5.90 -0.74
N PHE A 31 -2.00 -5.13 0.36
CA PHE A 31 -0.86 -4.24 0.67
C PHE A 31 0.49 -4.96 0.61
N GLY A 32 0.51 -6.25 0.98
CA GLY A 32 1.73 -7.04 1.00
C GLY A 32 2.31 -7.31 -0.39
N ALA A 33 1.50 -7.18 -1.45
CA ALA A 33 1.93 -7.34 -2.84
C ALA A 33 2.31 -5.98 -3.46
N SER A 34 3.31 -6.00 -4.34
CA SER A 34 3.68 -4.83 -5.14
C SER A 34 2.51 -4.32 -5.99
N GLY A 35 2.18 -3.04 -5.88
CA GLY A 35 1.03 -2.39 -6.51
C GLY A 35 -0.26 -2.45 -5.69
N GLY A 36 -0.28 -3.19 -4.57
CA GLY A 36 -1.49 -3.37 -3.78
C GLY A 36 -1.88 -2.15 -2.95
N VAL A 37 -0.91 -1.35 -2.50
CA VAL A 37 -1.19 -0.10 -1.76
C VAL A 37 -1.84 0.91 -2.70
N LEU A 38 -1.28 1.06 -3.90
CA LEU A 38 -1.82 1.90 -4.95
C LEU A 38 -3.21 1.42 -5.38
N GLU A 39 -3.40 0.12 -5.61
CA GLU A 39 -4.70 -0.46 -5.96
C GLU A 39 -5.75 -0.15 -4.88
N ALA A 40 -5.42 -0.32 -3.61
CA ALA A 40 -6.32 -0.02 -2.49
C ALA A 40 -6.66 1.47 -2.38
N ALA A 41 -5.67 2.35 -2.60
CA ALA A 41 -5.89 3.80 -2.63
C ALA A 41 -6.83 4.19 -3.77
N LEU A 42 -6.59 3.67 -4.98
CA LEU A 42 -7.44 3.91 -6.16
C LEU A 42 -8.88 3.47 -5.93
N ARG A 43 -9.11 2.30 -5.33
CA ARG A 43 -10.46 1.81 -5.00
C ARG A 43 -11.26 2.81 -4.16
N THR A 44 -10.61 3.46 -3.19
CA THR A 44 -11.28 4.42 -2.30
C THR A 44 -11.37 5.81 -2.93
N SER A 45 -10.28 6.29 -3.52
CA SER A 45 -10.23 7.62 -4.11
C SER A 45 -11.16 7.76 -5.32
N TYR A 46 -11.33 6.70 -6.12
CA TYR A 46 -12.27 6.73 -7.26
C TYR A 46 -13.68 7.09 -6.79
N GLU A 47 -14.22 6.37 -5.81
CA GLU A 47 -15.59 6.63 -5.34
C GLU A 47 -15.69 7.97 -4.62
N LYS A 48 -14.66 8.37 -3.85
CA LYS A 48 -14.63 9.67 -3.17
C LYS A 48 -14.59 10.86 -4.12
N ILE A 49 -13.89 10.75 -5.24
CA ILE A 49 -13.76 11.83 -6.23
C ILE A 49 -14.98 11.89 -7.14
N THR A 50 -15.42 10.74 -7.63
CA THR A 50 -16.47 10.65 -8.66
C THR A 50 -17.88 10.62 -8.08
N ASN A 51 -18.02 10.31 -6.78
CA ASN A 51 -19.29 9.97 -6.13
C ASN A 51 -20.06 8.83 -6.84
N LYS A 52 -19.35 8.00 -7.61
CA LYS A 52 -19.89 6.82 -8.31
C LYS A 52 -19.34 5.56 -7.67
N THR A 53 -20.16 4.51 -7.62
CA THR A 53 -19.70 3.18 -7.18
C THR A 53 -18.74 2.60 -8.21
N LEU A 54 -17.61 2.08 -7.75
CA LEU A 54 -16.63 1.37 -8.56
C LEU A 54 -17.03 -0.10 -8.65
N ASP A 55 -17.65 -0.48 -9.78
CA ASP A 55 -18.14 -1.84 -9.99
C ASP A 55 -17.01 -2.87 -10.07
N ASN A 56 -15.94 -2.56 -10.82
CA ASN A 56 -14.76 -3.42 -10.92
C ASN A 56 -13.60 -2.88 -10.10
N VAL A 57 -13.39 -3.46 -8.94
CA VAL A 57 -12.31 -3.09 -8.01
C VAL A 57 -10.92 -3.60 -8.42
N ASN A 58 -10.82 -4.41 -9.47
CA ASN A 58 -9.55 -5.05 -9.87
C ASN A 58 -8.76 -4.18 -10.86
N PHE A 59 -7.70 -3.53 -10.37
CA PHE A 59 -6.75 -2.80 -11.22
C PHE A 59 -5.61 -3.73 -11.63
N THR A 60 -5.88 -4.67 -12.54
CA THR A 60 -4.88 -5.71 -12.92
C THR A 60 -3.62 -5.14 -13.57
N ASN A 61 -3.72 -3.94 -14.17
CA ASN A 61 -2.61 -3.22 -14.79
C ASN A 61 -1.53 -2.74 -13.79
N VAL A 62 -1.83 -2.63 -12.49
CA VAL A 62 -0.83 -2.26 -11.47
C VAL A 62 -0.13 -3.47 -10.83
N ARG A 63 -0.64 -4.68 -11.08
CA ARG A 63 -0.15 -5.94 -10.47
C ARG A 63 1.11 -6.49 -11.17
N GLY A 64 1.78 -7.41 -10.49
CA GLY A 64 2.91 -8.18 -11.02
C GLY A 64 4.25 -7.88 -10.33
N LEU A 65 5.32 -8.48 -10.86
CA LEU A 65 6.64 -8.48 -10.21
C LEU A 65 7.73 -7.70 -10.95
N LYS A 66 7.45 -7.15 -12.14
CA LYS A 66 8.42 -6.36 -12.92
C LYS A 66 8.97 -5.20 -12.08
N GLY A 67 10.25 -4.88 -12.25
CA GLY A 67 10.97 -3.91 -11.41
C GLY A 67 10.40 -2.49 -11.45
N ILE A 68 9.94 -2.04 -12.61
CA ILE A 68 9.19 -0.79 -12.81
C ILE A 68 7.97 -1.15 -13.66
N ARG A 69 6.80 -0.67 -13.26
CA ARG A 69 5.55 -0.83 -14.01
C ARG A 69 4.87 0.52 -14.10
N GLU A 70 4.20 0.74 -15.22
CA GLU A 70 3.50 1.98 -15.53
C GLU A 70 2.08 1.61 -15.95
N ALA A 71 1.11 2.41 -15.51
CA ALA A 71 -0.26 2.27 -15.94
C ALA A 71 -0.91 3.65 -16.08
N SER A 72 -1.89 3.75 -16.97
CA SER A 72 -2.77 4.90 -17.08
C SER A 72 -4.17 4.43 -16.71
N ILE A 73 -4.77 5.12 -15.75
CA ILE A 73 -6.06 4.74 -15.15
C ILE A 73 -7.04 5.86 -15.43
N ASP A 74 -8.18 5.54 -16.02
CA ASP A 74 -9.24 6.51 -16.22
C ASP A 74 -10.04 6.69 -14.93
N VAL A 75 -10.09 7.93 -14.44
CA VAL A 75 -10.88 8.34 -13.27
C VAL A 75 -11.87 9.37 -13.77
N ASP A 76 -13.02 8.88 -14.25
CA ASP A 76 -14.13 9.68 -14.77
C ASP A 76 -13.71 10.70 -15.85
N GLY A 77 -12.97 10.23 -16.85
CA GLY A 77 -12.44 11.04 -17.95
C GLY A 77 -11.06 11.66 -17.67
N THR A 78 -10.58 11.60 -16.42
CA THR A 78 -9.23 12.07 -16.07
C THR A 78 -8.24 10.91 -16.11
N THR A 79 -7.27 10.97 -17.02
CA THR A 79 -6.21 9.96 -17.09
C THR A 79 -5.17 10.15 -15.99
N VAL A 80 -5.17 9.25 -15.00
CA VAL A 80 -4.18 9.20 -13.93
C VAL A 80 -3.06 8.22 -14.28
N ASN A 81 -1.91 8.77 -14.67
CA ASN A 81 -0.67 8.01 -14.83
C ASN A 81 -0.07 7.61 -13.48
N VAL A 82 0.18 6.33 -13.29
CA VAL A 82 0.75 5.77 -12.06
C VAL A 82 1.99 4.94 -12.35
N CYS A 83 2.91 4.88 -11.39
CA CYS A 83 4.12 4.08 -11.46
C CYS A 83 4.29 3.21 -10.22
N ILE A 84 4.64 1.94 -10.41
CA ILE A 84 4.90 0.98 -9.34
C ILE A 84 6.36 0.55 -9.45
N VAL A 85 7.10 0.74 -8.36
CA VAL A 85 8.54 0.57 -8.32
C VAL A 85 8.91 -0.45 -7.27
N ASN A 86 9.53 -1.53 -7.72
CA ASN A 86 10.15 -2.52 -6.83
C ASN A 86 11.66 -2.29 -6.78
N THR A 87 12.22 -2.32 -5.58
CA THR A 87 13.62 -2.07 -5.22
C THR A 87 14.04 -0.60 -5.24
N LEU A 88 14.92 -0.26 -4.29
CA LEU A 88 15.51 1.08 -4.20
C LEU A 88 16.41 1.43 -5.40
N LYS A 89 16.99 0.41 -6.07
CA LYS A 89 17.74 0.60 -7.33
C LYS A 89 16.85 1.17 -8.42
N ASN A 90 15.61 0.69 -8.54
CA ASN A 90 14.66 1.23 -9.51
C ASN A 90 14.03 2.53 -9.02
N ALA A 91 13.84 2.71 -7.70
CA ALA A 91 13.38 3.96 -7.13
C ALA A 91 14.30 5.12 -7.53
N ARG A 92 15.62 4.92 -7.45
CA ARG A 92 16.60 5.93 -7.90
C ARG A 92 16.35 6.39 -9.33
N LYS A 93 16.13 5.46 -10.28
CA LYS A 93 15.86 5.81 -11.68
C LYS A 93 14.61 6.67 -11.86
N ILE A 94 13.55 6.36 -11.10
CA ILE A 94 12.30 7.14 -11.16
C ILE A 94 12.49 8.51 -10.49
N MET A 95 13.20 8.57 -9.37
CA MET A 95 13.51 9.83 -8.70
C MET A 95 14.41 10.74 -9.56
N ASP A 96 15.33 10.18 -10.35
CA ASP A 96 16.14 10.97 -11.28
C ASP A 96 15.25 11.61 -12.37
N LYS A 97 14.24 10.89 -12.89
CA LYS A 97 13.23 11.47 -13.82
C LYS A 97 12.34 12.53 -13.16
N VAL A 98 11.99 12.35 -11.89
CA VAL A 98 11.25 13.37 -11.12
C VAL A 98 12.07 14.65 -11.01
N ARG A 99 13.36 14.53 -10.66
CA ARG A 99 14.26 15.69 -10.53
C ARG A 99 14.53 16.39 -11.86
N SER A 100 14.61 15.67 -12.97
CA SER A 100 14.84 16.28 -14.29
C SER A 100 13.60 16.92 -14.91
N GLY A 101 12.42 16.76 -14.30
CA GLY A 101 11.15 17.24 -14.85
C GLY A 101 10.58 16.36 -15.97
N GLU A 102 11.16 15.19 -16.24
CA GLU A 102 10.69 14.23 -17.25
C GLU A 102 9.60 13.28 -16.71
N CYS A 103 9.24 13.39 -15.44
CA CYS A 103 8.25 12.52 -14.81
C CYS A 103 6.82 12.87 -15.26
N LYS A 104 6.13 11.88 -15.82
CA LYS A 104 4.72 11.98 -16.26
C LYS A 104 3.70 11.37 -15.28
N TYR A 105 4.17 10.84 -14.14
CA TYR A 105 3.32 10.10 -13.19
C TYR A 105 2.74 11.05 -12.14
N HIS A 106 1.45 10.88 -11.84
CA HIS A 106 0.78 11.59 -10.76
C HIS A 106 0.99 10.89 -9.42
N ILE A 107 1.12 9.56 -9.42
CA ILE A 107 1.31 8.75 -8.22
C ILE A 107 2.40 7.71 -8.46
N ILE A 108 3.31 7.57 -7.50
CA ILE A 108 4.40 6.59 -7.53
C ILE A 108 4.36 5.76 -6.25
N GLU A 109 4.14 4.45 -6.37
CA GLU A 109 4.32 3.50 -5.28
C GLU A 109 5.76 2.96 -5.31
N VAL A 110 6.46 3.04 -4.18
CA VAL A 110 7.83 2.51 -4.04
C VAL A 110 7.87 1.44 -2.95
N MET A 111 8.24 0.22 -3.35
CA MET A 111 8.49 -0.90 -2.47
C MET A 111 9.98 -1.23 -2.46
N ALA A 112 10.60 -1.28 -1.28
CA ALA A 112 12.04 -1.55 -1.17
C ALA A 112 12.42 -2.99 -1.57
N CYS A 113 11.53 -3.96 -1.32
CA CYS A 113 11.78 -5.37 -1.58
C CYS A 113 11.29 -5.79 -2.98
N PRO A 114 12.00 -6.71 -3.67
CA PRO A 114 11.48 -7.32 -4.90
C PRO A 114 10.13 -8.00 -4.65
N GLY A 115 9.10 -7.63 -5.42
CA GLY A 115 7.76 -8.23 -5.30
C GLY A 115 6.86 -7.68 -4.19
N GLY A 116 7.33 -6.67 -3.42
CA GLY A 116 6.60 -6.11 -2.28
C GLY A 116 6.97 -6.78 -0.96
N CYS A 117 6.18 -6.55 0.09
CA CYS A 117 6.44 -7.07 1.43
C CYS A 117 6.47 -8.60 1.50
N VAL A 118 5.75 -9.30 0.61
CA VAL A 118 5.79 -10.77 0.49
C VAL A 118 7.17 -11.33 0.12
N GLY A 119 8.04 -10.50 -0.48
CA GLY A 119 9.44 -10.78 -0.78
C GLY A 119 10.42 -10.14 0.22
N GLY A 120 9.92 -9.67 1.37
CA GLY A 120 10.74 -9.05 2.40
C GLY A 120 11.76 -9.99 3.03
N ALA A 121 12.87 -9.44 3.51
CA ALA A 121 13.98 -10.22 4.07
C ALA A 121 13.63 -11.01 5.35
N GLY A 122 12.58 -10.62 6.07
CA GLY A 122 12.07 -11.35 7.24
C GLY A 122 11.21 -12.58 6.90
N GLN A 123 10.89 -12.80 5.62
CA GLN A 123 10.08 -13.92 5.18
C GLN A 123 10.89 -15.22 5.08
N PRO A 124 10.26 -16.41 5.13
CA PRO A 124 10.95 -17.68 4.93
C PRO A 124 11.75 -17.67 3.62
N TYR A 125 13.00 -18.13 3.71
CA TYR A 125 13.93 -18.10 2.59
C TYR A 125 13.38 -18.92 1.41
N HIS A 126 13.35 -18.29 0.25
CA HIS A 126 12.75 -18.88 -0.97
C HIS A 126 13.80 -19.54 -1.88
N HIS A 127 15.04 -19.72 -1.41
CA HIS A 127 16.14 -20.39 -2.13
C HIS A 127 16.39 -19.85 -3.56
N GLY A 128 16.14 -18.56 -3.78
CA GLY A 128 16.28 -17.93 -5.10
C GLY A 128 15.10 -18.17 -6.06
N ASN A 129 14.10 -18.98 -5.69
CA ASN A 129 12.91 -19.20 -6.50
C ASN A 129 11.90 -18.03 -6.32
N THR A 130 11.80 -17.17 -7.33
CA THR A 130 10.89 -16.02 -7.34
C THR A 130 9.41 -16.40 -7.51
N GLU A 131 9.12 -17.62 -8.01
CA GLU A 131 7.75 -18.13 -8.11
C GLU A 131 7.08 -18.26 -6.73
N ILE A 132 7.87 -18.54 -5.68
CA ILE A 132 7.35 -18.56 -4.31
C ILE A 132 6.82 -17.18 -3.90
N VAL A 133 7.51 -16.10 -4.30
CA VAL A 133 7.08 -14.73 -4.02
C VAL A 133 5.81 -14.39 -4.81
N ASP A 134 5.72 -14.84 -6.06
CA ASP A 134 4.51 -14.69 -6.88
C ASP A 134 3.31 -15.40 -6.25
N ARG A 135 3.49 -16.66 -5.83
CA ARG A 135 2.46 -17.44 -5.14
C ARG A 135 2.00 -16.79 -3.83
N ARG A 136 2.91 -16.19 -3.05
CA ARG A 136 2.56 -15.41 -1.85
C ARG A 136 1.71 -14.20 -2.21
N ALA A 137 2.07 -13.46 -3.25
CA ALA A 137 1.27 -12.32 -3.72
C ALA A 137 -0.11 -12.78 -4.20
N ASN A 138 -0.19 -13.87 -4.97
CA ASN A 138 -1.45 -14.43 -5.47
C ASN A 138 -2.38 -14.89 -4.35
N ALA A 139 -1.84 -15.43 -3.26
CA ALA A 139 -2.63 -15.76 -2.07
C ALA A 139 -3.28 -14.52 -1.45
N LEU A 140 -2.60 -13.37 -1.41
CA LEU A 140 -3.21 -12.11 -0.95
C LEU A 140 -4.35 -11.65 -1.85
N TYR A 141 -4.19 -11.77 -3.18
CA TYR A 141 -5.27 -11.46 -4.13
C TYR A 141 -6.42 -12.46 -4.05
N GLU A 142 -6.16 -13.70 -3.65
CA GLU A 142 -7.20 -14.69 -3.39
C GLU A 142 -8.01 -14.35 -2.13
N ILE A 143 -7.33 -13.96 -1.04
CA ILE A 143 -7.99 -13.43 0.17
C ILE A 143 -8.86 -12.22 -0.20
N ASP A 144 -8.34 -11.27 -0.98
CA ASP A 144 -9.12 -10.12 -1.44
C ASP A 144 -10.36 -10.52 -2.23
N ARG A 145 -10.26 -11.46 -3.19
CA ARG A 145 -11.41 -11.95 -3.95
C ARG A 145 -12.48 -12.62 -3.08
N ASN A 146 -12.07 -13.28 -1.99
CA ASN A 146 -12.96 -14.03 -1.12
C ASN A 146 -13.53 -13.19 0.06
N LYS A 147 -13.13 -11.92 0.19
CA LYS A 147 -13.69 -11.00 1.20
C LYS A 147 -14.98 -10.36 0.70
N ALA A 148 -15.99 -10.31 1.56
CA ALA A 148 -17.23 -9.58 1.29
C ALA A 148 -17.00 -8.06 1.14
N ILE A 149 -16.09 -7.50 1.96
CA ILE A 149 -15.72 -6.08 1.94
C ILE A 149 -14.35 -5.94 1.29
N ARG A 150 -14.29 -5.26 0.14
CA ARG A 150 -13.06 -5.15 -0.68
C ARG A 150 -12.53 -3.73 -0.82
N LYS A 151 -13.20 -2.74 -0.23
CA LYS A 151 -12.77 -1.33 -0.22
C LYS A 151 -12.50 -0.90 1.22
N SER A 152 -11.44 -0.13 1.45
CA SER A 152 -11.00 0.24 2.80
C SER A 152 -12.04 1.05 3.56
N HIS A 153 -12.72 1.98 2.89
CA HIS A 153 -13.72 2.87 3.48
C HIS A 153 -15.07 2.20 3.81
N GLU A 154 -15.26 0.94 3.41
CA GLU A 154 -16.44 0.13 3.74
C GLU A 154 -16.24 -0.71 5.02
N ASN A 155 -15.07 -0.64 5.67
CA ASN A 155 -14.84 -1.36 6.93
C ASN A 155 -15.67 -0.74 8.07
N PRO A 156 -16.61 -1.46 8.71
CA PRO A 156 -17.46 -0.91 9.75
C PRO A 156 -16.68 -0.47 11.00
N ASP A 157 -15.62 -1.18 11.37
CA ASP A 157 -14.82 -0.85 12.56
C ASP A 157 -14.01 0.45 12.29
N LEU A 158 -13.58 0.66 11.03
CA LEU A 158 -12.96 1.90 10.60
C LEU A 158 -13.96 3.06 10.57
N GLN A 159 -15.18 2.85 10.07
CA GLN A 159 -16.22 3.87 10.07
C GLN A 159 -16.59 4.30 11.50
N ALA A 160 -16.68 3.33 12.43
CA ALA A 160 -16.95 3.61 13.83
C ALA A 160 -15.86 4.48 14.47
N ILE A 161 -14.57 4.12 14.33
CA ILE A 161 -13.48 4.89 14.95
C ILE A 161 -13.34 6.30 14.35
N TYR A 162 -13.63 6.48 13.06
CA TYR A 162 -13.69 7.81 12.47
C TYR A 162 -14.86 8.62 13.04
N LYS A 163 -16.06 8.05 13.08
CA LYS A 163 -17.23 8.71 13.66
C LYS A 163 -17.03 9.10 15.13
N ASP A 164 -16.47 8.21 15.93
CA ASP A 164 -16.44 8.34 17.39
C ASP A 164 -15.20 9.08 17.90
N PHE A 165 -14.11 9.14 17.11
CA PHE A 165 -12.84 9.72 17.57
C PHE A 165 -12.16 10.62 16.53
N PHE A 166 -11.89 10.14 15.32
CA PHE A 166 -11.08 10.90 14.36
C PHE A 166 -11.86 11.98 13.59
N GLY A 167 -13.18 11.97 13.58
CA GLY A 167 -14.01 12.81 12.71
C GLY A 167 -13.87 12.40 11.25
N GLU A 168 -13.48 13.35 10.40
CA GLU A 168 -13.26 13.12 8.96
C GLU A 168 -11.78 12.80 8.64
N PRO A 169 -11.49 12.10 7.52
CA PRO A 169 -10.13 12.00 7.00
C PRO A 169 -9.49 13.38 6.84
N ASN A 170 -8.23 13.51 7.29
CA ASN A 170 -7.48 14.78 7.35
C ASN A 170 -8.01 15.84 8.33
N SER A 171 -8.90 15.49 9.29
CA SER A 171 -9.20 16.39 10.42
C SER A 171 -7.95 16.66 11.28
N ASP A 172 -8.00 17.67 12.15
CA ASP A 172 -6.90 17.95 13.09
C ASP A 172 -6.55 16.75 13.97
N VAL A 173 -7.57 16.00 14.40
CA VAL A 173 -7.39 14.80 15.24
C VAL A 173 -6.75 13.67 14.41
N ALA A 174 -7.25 13.43 13.19
CA ALA A 174 -6.66 12.44 12.29
C ALA A 174 -5.21 12.81 11.93
N HIS A 175 -4.94 14.08 11.65
CA HIS A 175 -3.60 14.57 11.33
C HIS A 175 -2.65 14.40 12.53
N LYS A 176 -3.11 14.70 13.75
CA LYS A 176 -2.31 14.53 14.97
C LYS A 176 -1.87 13.08 15.22
N TYR A 177 -2.75 12.10 14.95
CA TYR A 177 -2.50 10.70 15.35
C TYR A 177 -2.11 9.78 14.20
N LEU A 178 -2.51 10.08 12.97
CA LEU A 178 -2.34 9.20 11.80
C LEU A 178 -1.39 9.78 10.75
N HIS A 179 -0.98 11.05 10.88
CA HIS A 179 -0.01 11.67 9.97
C HIS A 179 1.34 11.86 10.66
N THR A 180 2.39 11.94 9.85
CA THR A 180 3.75 12.19 10.30
C THR A 180 4.47 13.05 9.27
N HIS A 181 5.55 13.69 9.69
CA HIS A 181 6.43 14.46 8.82
C HIS A 181 7.77 13.75 8.65
N TYR A 182 8.38 13.93 7.48
CA TYR A 182 9.75 13.51 7.20
C TYR A 182 10.60 14.78 7.05
N PHE A 183 11.86 14.68 7.43
CA PHE A 183 12.84 15.75 7.37
C PHE A 183 14.16 15.22 6.82
N ASP A 184 15.00 16.11 6.30
CA ASP A 184 16.29 15.72 5.77
C ASP A 184 17.17 15.13 6.88
N LYS A 185 17.65 13.90 6.67
CA LYS A 185 18.57 13.20 7.58
C LYS A 185 19.95 12.99 6.95
N SER A 186 20.25 13.68 5.85
CA SER A 186 21.55 13.61 5.17
C SER A 186 22.70 14.03 6.08
N CYS A 187 22.44 14.93 7.03
CA CYS A 187 23.39 15.36 8.06
C CYS A 187 23.08 14.68 9.40
N VAL A 188 23.57 13.45 9.59
CA VAL A 188 23.35 12.65 10.82
C VAL A 188 24.11 13.20 12.03
N TYR A 189 25.20 13.94 11.80
CA TYR A 189 26.12 14.42 12.84
C TYR A 189 26.40 15.94 12.79
N GLY A 190 25.61 16.73 12.06
CA GLY A 190 25.76 18.19 11.97
C GLY A 190 24.45 18.93 12.19
N GLU A 191 24.48 20.27 12.21
CA GLU A 191 23.27 21.08 12.28
C GLU A 191 22.42 20.83 11.02
N CYS A 192 21.24 20.24 11.23
CA CYS A 192 20.32 19.88 10.16
C CYS A 192 19.74 21.16 9.54
N PRO A 193 19.81 21.35 8.21
CA PRO A 193 19.05 22.42 7.55
C PRO A 193 17.56 22.20 7.80
N GLN A 194 16.82 23.31 7.99
CA GLN A 194 15.39 23.31 8.27
C GLN A 194 14.57 22.43 7.30
N GLU A 195 13.46 21.94 7.84
CA GLU A 195 12.41 21.11 7.23
C GLU A 195 12.40 21.09 5.70
N CYS A 196 12.31 19.88 5.10
CA CYS A 196 12.09 19.74 3.66
C CYS A 196 10.80 20.47 3.28
N ALA A 197 10.93 21.68 2.75
CA ALA A 197 9.81 22.50 2.30
C ALA A 197 9.10 21.82 1.11
N CYS A 198 7.95 21.21 1.38
CA CYS A 198 6.93 20.94 0.38
C CYS A 198 5.87 22.06 0.34
N GLU A 199 6.10 23.20 1.00
CA GLU A 199 5.10 24.27 1.17
C GLU A 199 4.99 25.28 0.02
N GLU A 200 5.76 25.15 -1.06
CA GLU A 200 5.66 26.08 -2.20
C GLU A 200 5.43 25.37 -3.53
N ALA A 201 4.26 24.74 -3.68
CA ALA A 201 3.63 24.57 -4.98
C ALA A 201 2.31 25.36 -4.96
N LYS A 202 2.37 26.57 -5.52
CA LYS A 202 1.20 27.45 -5.73
C LYS A 202 0.17 26.82 -6.66
#